data_AF-A0A931XNF3-F1
#
_entry.id   AF-A0A931XNF3-F1
#
_cell.length_a   1.000
_cell.length_b   1.000
_cell.length_c   1.000
_cell.angle_alpha   90.00
_cell.angle_beta   90.00
_cell.angle_gamma   90.00
#
_symmetry.space_group_name_H-M   'P 1'
#
loop_
_entity.id
_entity.type
_entity.pdbx_description
1 polymer ?
#
loop_
_entity_poly.entity_id
_entity_poly.type
_entity_poly.pdbx_seq_one_letter_code
_entity_poly.pdbx_strand_id
1 'polypeptide(L)' 'MTIEEKRNLEIMLKRIAGQVGGISKMIGEDKSCDAVMTQIVAAMSSLKSVGRSLLADATCNCSKEETTKLLKRFL' A
#
# COMPACT_ATOMS: atom_id res chain seq x y z
N MET A 1 -8.36 10.94 13.37
CA MET A 1 -7.04 11.08 12.73
C MET A 1 -6.38 12.42 13.03
N THR A 2 -5.15 12.41 13.54
CA THR A 2 -4.32 13.60 13.85
C THR A 2 -3.60 14.14 12.60
N ILE A 3 -3.01 15.34 12.70
CA ILE A 3 -2.17 15.93 11.64
C ILE A 3 -0.94 15.04 11.36
N GLU A 4 -0.34 14.50 12.42
CA GLU A 4 0.83 13.63 12.32
C GLU A 4 0.50 12.30 11.64
N GLU A 5 -0.65 11.69 11.98
CA GLU A 5 -1.13 10.48 11.31
C GLU A 5 -1.34 10.70 9.81
N LYS A 6 -1.98 11.82 9.42
CA LYS A 6 -2.15 12.19 8.01
C LYS A 6 -0.81 12.33 7.30
N ARG A 7 0.15 13.05 7.90
CA ARG A 7 1.50 13.21 7.34
C ARG A 7 2.20 11.86 7.17
N ASN A 8 2.07 10.96 8.14
CA ASN A 8 2.67 9.63 8.05
C ASN A 8 2.07 8.81 6.92
N LEU A 9 0.74 8.85 6.72
CA LEU A 9 0.08 8.21 5.59
C LEU A 9 0.58 8.77 4.24
N GLU A 10 0.72 10.10 4.12
CA GLU A 10 1.26 10.73 2.92
C GLU A 10 2.71 10.29 2.63
N ILE A 11 3.56 10.18 3.66
CA ILE A 11 4.93 9.67 3.51
C ILE A 11 4.92 8.22 3.02
N MET A 12 4.07 7.37 3.57
CA MET A 12 3.92 5.98 3.12
C MET A 12 3.45 5.91 1.67
N LEU A 13 2.46 6.71 1.28
CA LEU A 13 1.96 6.75 -0.09
C LEU A 13 3.03 7.23 -1.08
N LYS A 14 3.84 8.24 -0.71
CA LYS A 14 4.99 8.68 -1.53
C LYS A 14 6.02 7.57 -1.74
N ARG A 15 6.30 6.77 -0.70
CA ARG A 15 7.17 5.60 -0.81
C ARG A 15 6.59 4.55 -1.76
N ILE A 16 5.29 4.24 -1.64
CA ILE A 16 4.59 3.31 -2.52
C ILE A 16 4.63 3.79 -3.97
N ALA A 17 4.43 5.08 -4.23
CA ALA A 17 4.56 5.64 -5.57
C ALA A 17 5.96 5.41 -6.16
N GLY A 18 7.02 5.55 -5.34
CA GLY A 18 8.38 5.19 -5.72
C GLY A 18 8.56 3.69 -6.03
N GLN A 19 7.93 2.81 -5.25
CA GLN A 19 7.93 1.36 -5.52
C GLN A 19 7.26 1.04 -6.86
N VAL A 20 6.10 1.64 -7.15
CA VAL A 20 5.38 1.46 -8.43
C VAL A 20 6.20 1.98 -9.62
N GLY A 21 6.83 3.15 -9.47
CA GLY A 21 7.76 3.67 -10.48
C GLY A 21 8.96 2.75 -10.70
N GLY A 22 9.51 2.19 -9.63
CA GLY A 22 10.58 1.18 -9.69
C GLY A 22 10.16 -0.08 -10.45
N ILE A 23 8.97 -0.61 -10.19
CA ILE A 23 8.40 -1.76 -10.90
C ILE A 23 8.30 -1.48 -12.42
N SER A 24 7.77 -0.31 -12.79
CA SER A 24 7.68 0.11 -14.20
C SER A 24 9.07 0.14 -14.87
N LYS A 25 10.06 0.71 -14.20
CA LYS A 25 11.46 0.72 -14.67
C LYS A 25 12.03 -0.69 -14.81
N MET A 26 11.79 -1.57 -13.84
CA MET A 26 12.27 -2.95 -13.89
C MET A 26 11.70 -3.73 -15.08
N ILE A 27 10.44 -3.49 -15.43
CA ILE A 27 9.82 -4.06 -16.63
C ILE A 27 10.49 -3.52 -17.89
N GLY A 28 10.71 -2.20 -17.97
CA GLY A 28 11.41 -1.59 -19.11
C GLY A 28 12.89 -1.98 -19.23
N GLU A 29 13.50 -2.49 -18.16
CA GLU A 29 14.88 -3.02 -18.11
C GLU A 29 14.93 -4.56 -18.25
N ASP A 30 13.82 -5.21 -18.61
CA ASP A 30 13.72 -6.67 -18.77
C ASP A 30 14.24 -7.47 -17.55
N LYS A 31 13.99 -6.97 -16.34
CA LYS A 31 14.30 -7.71 -15.11
C LYS A 31 13.47 -9.00 -15.03
N SER A 32 14.02 -10.01 -14.34
CA SER A 32 13.36 -11.30 -14.20
C SER A 32 11.99 -11.18 -13.52
N CYS A 33 11.06 -12.06 -13.92
CA CYS A 33 9.71 -12.11 -13.38
C CYS A 33 9.70 -12.24 -11.85
N ASP A 34 10.60 -13.05 -11.28
CA ASP A 34 10.72 -13.24 -9.83
C ASP A 34 11.13 -11.96 -9.09
N ALA A 35 12.06 -11.20 -9.67
CA ALA A 35 12.50 -9.93 -9.10
C ALA A 35 11.38 -8.88 -9.15
N VAL A 36 10.66 -8.80 -10.27
CA VAL A 36 9.51 -7.90 -10.42
C VAL A 36 8.38 -8.30 -9.46
N MET A 37 8.06 -9.59 -9.35
CA MET A 37 7.03 -10.05 -8.42
C MET A 37 7.37 -9.77 -6.96
N THR A 38 8.64 -9.91 -6.58
CA THR A 38 9.09 -9.55 -5.23
C THR A 38 8.78 -8.09 -4.92
N GLN A 39 9.01 -7.17 -5.87
CA GLN A 39 8.69 -5.76 -5.69
C GLN A 39 7.18 -5.48 -5.67
N ILE A 40 6.39 -6.19 -6.49
CA ILE A 40 4.92 -6.09 -6.46
C ILE A 40 4.38 -6.50 -5.09
N VAL A 41 4.83 -7.64 -4.56
CA VAL A 41 4.42 -8.12 -3.22
C VAL A 41 4.81 -7.13 -2.12
N ALA A 42 6.00 -6.51 -2.23
CA ALA A 42 6.42 -5.47 -1.31
C ALA A 42 5.52 -4.22 -1.37
N ALA A 43 5.17 -3.74 -2.57
CA ALA A 43 4.27 -2.60 -2.76
C ALA A 43 2.85 -2.89 -2.23
N MET A 44 2.32 -4.09 -2.50
CA MET A 44 1.03 -4.54 -1.96
C MET A 44 1.03 -4.57 -0.42
N SER A 45 2.12 -5.04 0.19
CA SER A 45 2.26 -5.10 1.65
C SER A 45 2.26 -3.69 2.28
N SER A 46 2.98 -2.76 1.67
CA SER A 46 2.96 -1.34 2.07
C SER A 46 1.56 -0.74 1.97
N LEU A 47 0.85 -0.98 0.87
CA LEU A 47 -0.51 -0.47 0.66
C LEU A 47 -1.51 -1.07 1.67
N LYS A 48 -1.37 -2.36 2.00
CA LYS A 48 -2.16 -3.02 3.05
C LYS A 48 -1.94 -2.38 4.41
N SER A 49 -0.71 -1.94 4.71
CA SER A 49 -0.41 -1.21 5.94
C SER A 49 -1.12 0.14 5.99
N VAL A 50 -1.15 0.90 4.88
CA VAL A 50 -1.91 2.16 4.77
C VAL A 50 -3.39 1.92 5.03
N GLY A 51 -3.98 0.90 4.39
CA GLY A 51 -5.39 0.53 4.59
C GLY A 51 -5.72 0.16 6.04
N ARG A 52 -4.83 -0.58 6.72
CA ARG A 52 -4.99 -0.90 8.15
C ARG A 52 -4.96 0.35 9.02
N SER A 53 -4.04 1.27 8.76
CA SER A 53 -3.95 2.53 9.51
C SER A 53 -5.22 3.38 9.34
N LEU A 54 -5.77 3.44 8.13
CA LEU A 54 -7.04 4.14 7.87
C LEU A 54 -8.24 3.47 8.56
N LEU A 55 -8.30 2.14 8.61
CA LEU A 55 -9.39 1.43 9.30
C LEU A 55 -9.32 1.50 10.82
N ALA A 56 -8.10 1.59 11.37
CA ALA A 56 -7.88 1.78 12.80
C ALA A 56 -8.35 3.16 13.28
N ASP A 57 -8.40 4.14 12.39
CA ASP A 57 -8.89 5.48 12.71
C ASP A 57 -10.39 5.47 13.02
N ALA A 58 -10.74 5.83 14.26
CA ALA A 58 -12.12 5.91 14.73
C ALA A 58 -12.94 6.99 14.01
N THR A 59 -12.29 7.97 13.38
CA THR A 59 -12.96 9.00 12.57
C THR A 59 -13.22 8.58 11.13
N CYS A 60 -12.63 7.46 10.68
CA CYS A 60 -12.90 6.91 9.37
C CYS A 60 -14.28 6.22 9.39
N ASN A 61 -15.28 6.86 8.79
CA ASN A 61 -16.63 6.31 8.65
C ASN A 61 -16.71 5.27 7.51
N CYS A 62 -15.68 4.44 7.35
CA CYS A 62 -15.75 3.25 6.51
C CYS A 62 -16.61 2.20 7.22
N SER A 63 -17.45 1.47 6.48
CA SER A 63 -18.07 0.23 6.95
C SER A 63 -16.95 -0.76 7.30
N LYS A 64 -16.56 -0.81 8.58
CA LYS A 64 -15.36 -1.54 9.03
C LYS A 64 -15.42 -3.01 8.62
N GLU A 65 -16.60 -3.60 8.60
CA GLU A 65 -16.80 -4.99 8.24
C GLU A 65 -16.55 -5.27 6.75
N GLU A 66 -17.03 -4.40 5.88
CA GLU A 66 -16.91 -4.55 4.43
C GLU A 66 -15.49 -4.23 3.95
N THR A 67 -14.90 -3.16 4.46
CA THR A 67 -13.54 -2.74 4.08
C THR A 67 -12.47 -3.69 4.63
N THR A 68 -12.71 -4.35 5.77
CA THR A 68 -11.79 -5.38 6.30
C THR A 68 -11.77 -6.63 5.42
N LYS A 69 -12.91 -7.01 4.82
CA LYS A 69 -12.97 -8.14 3.86
C LYS A 69 -12.14 -7.83 2.62
N LEU A 70 -12.16 -6.59 2.13
CA LEU A 70 -11.34 -6.15 1.00
C LEU A 70 -9.84 -6.33 1.29
N LEU A 71 -9.34 -5.89 2.44
CA LEU A 71 -7.92 -6.04 2.79
C LEU A 71 -7.46 -7.49 2.98
N LYS A 72 -8.36 -8.38 3.42
CA LYS A 72 -8.05 -9.81 3.54
C LYS A 72 -7.89 -10.50 2.19
N ARG A 73 -8.54 -9.99 1.14
CA ARG A 73 -8.53 -10.55 -0.22
C ARG A 73 -7.24 -10.30 -1.00
N PHE A 74 -6.40 -9.37 -0.56
CA PHE A 74 -5.11 -9.02 -1.20
C PHE A 74 -3.93 -9.91 -0.75
N LEU A 75 -4.20 -11.17 -0.39
CA LEU A 75 -3.24 -12.29 -0.35
C LEU A 75 -3.97 -13.55 -0.83
#